data_AF-A0A1F6CEH0-F1
#
_entry.id   AF-A0A1F6CEH0-F1
#
_cell.length_a   1.000
_cell.length_b   1.000
_cell.length_c   1.000
_cell.angle_alpha   90.00
_cell.angle_beta   90.00
_cell.angle_gamma   90.00
#
_symmetry.space_group_name_H-M   'P 1'
#
loop_
_entity.id
_entity.type
_entity.pdbx_description
1 polymer ?
#
loop_
_entity_poly.entity_id
_entity_poly.type
_entity_poly.pdbx_seq_one_letter_code
_entity_poly.pdbx_strand_id
1 'polypeptide(L)'
;MNTALNVRTNKSLLNKAKKVFSAMGMSTSTGVNMFLHRVVAERALPFTPADPKIIRKRWDRQTTIAIKTGKRFKSAGALHKSISK
;
A
#
# COMPACT_ATOMS: atom_id res chain seq x y z
N MET A 1 5.51 1.32 29.53
CA MET A 1 6.92 1.62 29.22
C MET A 1 7.04 2.04 27.77
N ASN A 2 7.78 3.10 27.51
CA ASN A 2 8.12 3.64 26.19
C ASN A 2 9.62 3.43 25.95
N THR A 3 10.01 3.19 24.70
CA THR A 3 11.41 2.99 24.30
C THR A 3 11.71 3.79 23.04
N ALA A 4 12.98 4.12 22.83
CA ALA A 4 13.44 4.84 21.66
C ALA A 4 13.94 3.87 20.59
N LEU A 5 13.60 4.13 19.34
CA LEU A 5 14.08 3.40 18.17
C LEU A 5 15.05 4.29 17.39
N ASN A 6 16.31 3.86 17.25
CA ASN A 6 17.31 4.55 16.45
C ASN A 6 17.61 3.75 15.18
N VAL A 7 17.41 4.36 14.01
CA VAL A 7 17.55 3.70 12.69
C VAL A 7 18.49 4.50 11.81
N ARG A 8 19.54 3.84 11.29
CA ARG A 8 20.43 4.42 10.29
C ARG A 8 19.71 4.46 8.93
N THR A 9 19.70 5.63 8.28
CA THR A 9 19.06 5.83 6.97
C THR A 9 19.71 6.97 6.19
N ASN A 10 19.31 7.16 4.94
CA ASN A 10 19.77 8.27 4.10
C ASN A 10 18.96 9.55 4.40
N LYS A 11 19.64 10.69 4.53
CA LYS A 11 19.02 12.02 4.76
C LYS A 11 17.97 12.39 3.70
N SER A 12 18.25 12.14 2.43
CA SER A 12 17.31 12.40 1.32
C SER A 12 16.04 11.56 1.44
N LEU A 13 16.19 10.27 1.79
CA LEU A 13 15.06 9.37 2.02
C LEU A 13 14.21 9.85 3.20
N LEU A 14 14.84 10.17 4.33
CA LEU A 14 14.16 10.68 5.52
C LEU A 14 13.39 11.97 5.23
N ASN A 15 13.98 12.90 4.48
CA ASN A 15 13.33 14.16 4.11
C ASN A 15 12.10 13.95 3.21
N LYS A 16 12.19 13.01 2.25
CA LYS A 16 11.05 12.65 1.40
C LYS A 16 9.93 12.02 2.22
N ALA A 17 10.26 11.05 3.09
CA ALA A 17 9.30 10.40 3.97
C ALA A 17 8.59 11.42 4.88
N LYS A 18 9.35 12.35 5.48
CA LYS A 18 8.79 13.45 6.29
C LYS A 18 7.75 14.26 5.54
N LYS A 19 8.05 14.69 4.30
CA LYS A 19 7.09 15.47 3.48
C LYS A 19 5.80 14.69 3.22
N VAL A 20 5.90 13.40 2.90
CA VAL A 20 4.74 12.54 2.67
C VAL A 20 3.90 12.38 3.93
N PHE A 21 4.52 12.08 5.08
CA PHE A 21 3.81 11.97 6.35
C PHE A 21 3.16 13.29 6.78
N SER A 22 3.86 14.42 6.63
CA SER A 22 3.30 15.74 6.93
C SER A 22 2.11 16.10 6.04
N ALA A 23 2.14 15.74 4.75
CA ALA A 23 0.99 15.92 3.86
C ALA A 23 -0.23 15.10 4.30
N MET A 24 -0.02 13.98 5.01
CA MET A 24 -1.08 13.18 5.64
C MET A 24 -1.41 13.61 7.08
N GLY A 25 -0.86 14.72 7.57
CA GLY A 25 -1.12 15.23 8.92
C GLY A 25 -0.46 14.43 10.05
N MET A 26 0.64 13.72 9.77
CA MET A 26 1.29 12.85 10.75
C MET A 26 2.81 13.00 10.79
N SER A 27 3.41 12.59 11.92
CA SER A 27 4.86 12.56 12.09
C SER A 27 5.47 11.27 11.54
N THR A 28 6.78 11.27 11.30
CA THR A 28 7.50 10.04 10.93
C THR A 28 7.41 8.98 12.02
N SER A 29 7.46 9.36 13.31
CA SER A 29 7.32 8.43 14.43
C SER A 29 5.95 7.76 14.44
N THR A 30 4.89 8.51 14.13
CA THR A 30 3.53 7.96 13.96
C THR A 30 3.50 6.93 12.84
N GLY A 31 4.09 7.25 11.68
CA GLY A 31 4.20 6.35 10.54
C GLY A 31 4.95 5.04 10.86
N VAL A 32 6.09 5.15 11.54
CA VAL A 32 6.88 3.97 11.96
C VAL A 32 6.12 3.12 12.97
N ASN A 33 5.44 3.73 13.93
CA ASN A 33 4.63 2.98 14.90
C ASN A 33 3.47 2.25 14.22
N MET A 34 2.77 2.89 13.26
CA MET A 34 1.71 2.22 12.49
C MET A 34 2.24 1.01 11.71
N PHE A 35 3.42 1.13 11.09
CA PHE A 35 4.09 0.01 10.42
C PHE A 35 4.35 -1.14 11.40
N LEU A 36 4.94 -0.86 12.57
CA LEU A 36 5.24 -1.88 13.58
C LEU A 36 3.97 -2.54 14.13
N HIS A 37 2.91 -1.77 14.38
CA HIS A 37 1.62 -2.31 14.79
C HIS A 37 1.07 -3.31 13.78
N ARG A 38 1.18 -3.01 12.48
CA ARG A 38 0.69 -3.91 11.45
C ARG A 38 1.55 -5.18 11.33
N VAL A 39 2.87 -5.07 11.48
CA VAL A 39 3.77 -6.24 11.55
C VAL A 39 3.36 -7.18 12.68
N VAL A 40 3.08 -6.64 13.87
CA VAL A 40 2.66 -7.44 15.02
C VAL A 40 1.29 -8.08 14.79
N ALA A 41 0.33 -7.30 14.28
CA ALA A 41 -1.04 -7.77 14.06
C ALA A 41 -1.12 -8.88 13.00
N GLU A 42 -0.34 -8.77 11.92
CA GLU A 42 -0.38 -9.74 10.80
C GLU A 42 0.64 -10.86 10.92
N ARG A 43 1.65 -10.72 11.80
CA ARG A 43 2.85 -11.58 11.80
C ARG A 43 3.52 -11.65 10.43
N ALA A 44 3.45 -10.55 9.67
CA ALA A 44 3.93 -10.44 8.30
C ALA A 44 4.32 -8.98 7.99
N LEU A 45 5.05 -8.77 6.90
CA LEU A 45 5.28 -7.41 6.41
C LEU A 45 3.97 -6.81 5.85
N PRO A 46 3.64 -5.55 6.18
CA PRO A 46 2.42 -4.87 5.72
C PRO A 46 2.49 -4.41 4.26
N PHE A 47 3.44 -4.96 3.49
CA PHE A 47 3.57 -4.82 2.06
C PHE A 47 4.28 -6.07 1.52
N THR A 48 4.07 -6.40 0.25
CA THR A 48 4.77 -7.53 -0.37
C THR A 48 6.23 -7.14 -0.67
N PRO A 49 7.23 -7.78 -0.06
CA PRO A 49 8.63 -7.57 -0.40
C PRO A 49 8.93 -8.29 -1.72
N ALA A 50 8.54 -7.69 -2.84
CA ALA A 50 8.83 -8.21 -4.16
C ALA A 50 9.39 -7.09 -5.04
N ASP A 51 10.22 -7.47 -6.02
CA ASP A 51 10.61 -6.56 -7.09
C ASP A 51 9.32 -5.95 -7.69
N PRO A 52 9.21 -4.62 -7.81
CA PRO A 52 8.09 -3.96 -8.46
C PRO A 52 7.71 -4.58 -9.81
N LYS A 53 8.67 -5.11 -10.56
CA LYS A 53 8.44 -5.82 -11.82
C LYS A 53 7.64 -7.10 -11.63
N ILE A 54 7.86 -7.85 -10.54
CA ILE A 54 7.12 -9.08 -10.22
C ILE A 54 5.68 -8.74 -9.85
N ILE A 55 5.49 -7.72 -8.99
CA ILE A 55 4.15 -7.23 -8.63
C ILE A 55 3.40 -6.78 -9.89
N ARG A 56 4.09 -6.02 -10.76
CA ARG A 56 3.52 -5.52 -12.00
C ARG A 56 3.13 -6.65 -12.95
N LYS A 57 4.00 -7.66 -13.14
CA LYS A 57 3.70 -8.83 -13.98
C LYS A 57 2.45 -9.58 -13.50
N ARG A 58 2.26 -9.71 -12.18
CA ARG A 58 1.05 -10.30 -11.60
C ARG A 58 -0.19 -9.47 -11.93
N TRP A 59 -0.11 -8.15 -11.75
CA TRP A 59 -1.23 -7.25 -12.07
C TRP A 59 -1.55 -7.24 -13.56
N ASP A 60 -0.55 -7.20 -14.44
CA ASP A 60 -0.77 -7.24 -15.89
C ASP A 60 -1.44 -8.55 -16.33
N ARG A 61 -1.11 -9.68 -15.69
CA ARG A 61 -1.81 -10.95 -15.90
C ARG A 61 -3.29 -10.86 -15.48
N GLN A 62 -3.57 -10.28 -14.31
CA GLN A 62 -4.95 -10.08 -13.83
C GLN A 62 -5.73 -9.17 -14.79
N THR A 63 -5.12 -8.08 -15.25
CA THR A 63 -5.72 -7.15 -16.22
C THR A 63 -6.01 -7.85 -17.55
N THR A 64 -5.08 -8.66 -18.05
CA THR A 64 -5.28 -9.41 -19.31
C THR A 64 -6.46 -10.38 -19.21
N ILE A 65 -6.58 -11.09 -18.08
CA ILE A 65 -7.71 -11.99 -17.83
C ILE A 65 -9.01 -11.18 -17.74
N ALA A 66 -9.02 -10.11 -16.95
CA ALA A 66 -10.20 -9.26 -16.78
C ALA A 66 -10.67 -8.63 -18.10
N ILE A 67 -9.76 -8.25 -18.99
CA ILE A 67 -10.13 -7.73 -20.33
C ILE A 67 -10.76 -8.83 -21.19
N LYS A 68 -10.26 -10.07 -21.11
CA LYS A 68 -10.75 -11.20 -21.92
C LYS A 68 -12.08 -11.75 -21.42
N THR A 69 -12.25 -11.88 -20.11
CA THR A 69 -13.35 -12.65 -19.50
C THR A 69 -14.26 -11.81 -18.62
N GLY A 70 -13.87 -10.57 -18.30
CA GLY A 70 -14.61 -9.70 -17.39
C GLY A 70 -15.87 -9.12 -18.01
N LYS A 71 -16.92 -8.99 -17.18
CA LYS A 71 -18.14 -8.27 -17.58
C LYS A 71 -17.80 -6.80 -17.82
N ARG A 72 -18.26 -6.27 -18.96
CA ARG A 72 -18.14 -4.86 -19.31
C ARG A 72 -19.47 -4.18 -19.04
N PHE A 73 -19.42 -2.98 -18.48
CA PHE A 73 -20.61 -2.20 -18.15
C PHE A 73 -20.61 -0.92 -18.97
N LYS A 74 -21.78 -0.54 -19.49
CA LYS A 74 -21.95 0.69 -20.30
C LYS A 74 -21.90 1.96 -19.45
N SER A 75 -22.06 1.85 -18.14
CA SER A 75 -22.04 2.98 -17.21
C SER A 75 -21.56 2.57 -15.83
N ALA A 76 -21.08 3.55 -15.05
CA ALA A 76 -20.70 3.37 -13.66
C ALA A 76 -21.88 2.86 -12.80
N GLY A 77 -23.10 3.32 -13.07
CA GLY A 77 -24.30 2.86 -12.36
C GLY A 77 -24.61 1.38 -12.60
N ALA A 78 -24.45 0.89 -13.84
CA ALA A 78 -24.64 -0.52 -14.17
C ALA A 78 -23.57 -1.41 -13.51
N LEU A 79 -22.33 -0.93 -13.43
CA LEU A 79 -21.26 -1.58 -12.67
C LEU A 79 -21.63 -1.63 -11.17
N HIS A 80 -22.01 -0.50 -10.57
CA HIS A 80 -22.31 -0.40 -9.15
C HIS A 80 -23.46 -1.35 -8.74
N LYS A 81 -24.52 -1.43 -9.55
CA LYS A 81 -25.63 -2.37 -9.33
C LYS A 81 -25.19 -3.84 -9.40
N SER A 82 -24.15 -4.14 -10.18
CA SER A 82 -23.60 -5.49 -10.31
C SER A 82 -22.72 -5.91 -9.14
N ILE A 83 -22.06 -4.96 -8.47
CA ILE A 83 -21.07 -5.25 -7.40
C ILE A 83 -21.64 -5.02 -6.00
N SER A 84 -22.65 -4.16 -5.88
CA SER A 84 -23.43 -3.97 -4.66
C SER A 84 -24.44 -5.12 -4.57
N LYS A 85 -24.11 -6.15 -3.79
CA LYS A 85 -25.09 -7.15 -3.36
C LYS A 85 -25.99 -6.56 -2.29
#